data_AF-S9RXZ0-F1
#
_entry.id   AF-S9RXZ0-F1
#
_cell.length_a   1.000
_cell.length_b   1.000
_cell.length_c   1.000
_cell.angle_alpha   90.00
_cell.angle_beta   90.00
_cell.angle_gamma   90.00
#
_symmetry.space_group_name_H-M   'P 1'
#
loop_
_entity.id
_entity.type
_entity.pdbx_description
1 polymer ?
#
loop_
_entity_poly.entity_id
_entity_poly.type
_entity_poly.pdbx_seq_one_letter_code
_entity_poly.pdbx_strand_id
1 'polypeptide(L)'
;MNTPVGKYGAIRPFDILWRAVKDIVEQYDVVIVDCPPNLGKITQNGLRMSQGFIIPTIPDILSTYGIPQIVKRVRDFAEEIAEPIEPLGIVIQKYQANSNVHGNMIKQLKQNHDAEPRNWPPVFETRIPQANQIAAAGEHANHSTLKQKWGSGRLYESFSNLTKEILAKLGA
;
A
#
# COMPACT_ATOMS: atom_id res chain seq x y z
N MET A 1 9.43 38.76 -4.04
CA MET A 1 10.08 38.17 -5.24
C MET A 1 8.95 37.52 -6.05
N ASN A 2 8.50 38.18 -7.11
CA ASN A 2 7.37 37.69 -7.91
C ASN A 2 7.88 36.71 -8.96
N THR A 3 7.57 35.44 -8.79
CA THR A 3 7.88 34.40 -9.78
C THR A 3 6.99 34.59 -11.01
N PRO A 4 7.52 34.60 -12.24
CA PRO A 4 6.71 34.74 -13.45
C PRO A 4 5.79 33.53 -13.61
N VAL A 5 4.49 33.76 -13.81
CA VAL A 5 3.51 32.72 -14.13
C VAL A 5 3.41 32.63 -15.66
N GLY A 6 4.11 31.67 -16.25
CA GLY A 6 3.99 31.35 -17.68
C GLY A 6 2.63 30.74 -18.02
N LYS A 7 2.29 30.65 -19.32
CA LYS A 7 1.04 30.05 -19.86
C LYS A 7 0.76 28.61 -19.40
N TYR A 8 1.73 27.98 -18.74
CA TYR A 8 1.57 26.79 -17.94
C TYR A 8 1.79 27.21 -16.48
N GLY A 9 0.71 27.37 -15.71
CA GLY A 9 0.86 27.44 -14.25
C GLY A 9 1.77 26.30 -13.80
N ALA A 10 2.78 26.60 -12.99
CA ALA A 10 3.89 25.69 -12.72
C ALA A 10 3.39 24.27 -12.44
N ILE A 11 3.62 23.35 -13.39
CA ILE A 11 3.21 21.96 -13.25
C ILE A 11 3.95 21.42 -12.04
N ARG A 12 3.22 21.02 -11.00
CA ARG A 12 3.84 20.43 -9.82
C ARG A 12 4.42 19.07 -10.26
N PRO A 13 5.68 18.74 -9.94
CA PRO A 13 6.30 17.50 -10.42
C PRO A 13 5.54 16.21 -10.06
N PHE A 14 4.67 16.26 -9.05
CA PHE A 14 3.81 15.16 -8.62
C PHE A 14 2.46 15.07 -9.35
N ASP A 15 2.12 16.01 -10.24
CA ASP A 15 0.91 15.96 -11.08
C ASP A 15 1.15 15.28 -12.45
N ILE A 16 2.40 14.92 -12.78
CA ILE A 16 2.79 14.45 -14.11
C ILE A 16 2.04 13.16 -14.48
N LEU A 17 2.07 12.16 -13.60
CA LEU A 17 1.46 10.87 -13.87
C LEU A 17 -0.06 10.98 -13.95
N TRP A 18 -0.70 11.65 -12.99
CA TRP A 18 -2.15 11.87 -12.98
C TRP A 18 -2.63 12.50 -14.30
N ARG A 19 -1.95 13.56 -14.77
CA ARG A 19 -2.31 14.23 -16.03
C ARG A 19 -2.16 13.34 -17.25
N ALA A 20 -1.24 12.37 -17.22
CA ALA A 20 -1.02 11.44 -18.31
C ALA A 20 -2.07 10.32 -18.39
N VAL A 21 -2.66 9.92 -17.25
CA VAL A 21 -3.54 8.74 -17.20
C VAL A 21 -5.01 9.06 -16.86
N LYS A 22 -5.34 10.28 -16.44
CA LYS A 22 -6.69 10.63 -15.97
C LYS A 22 -7.82 10.22 -16.94
N ASP A 23 -7.58 10.27 -18.25
CA ASP A 23 -8.60 9.97 -19.27
C ASP A 23 -8.83 8.46 -19.46
N ILE A 24 -7.96 7.60 -18.92
CA ILE A 24 -8.09 6.13 -18.97
C ILE A 24 -8.40 5.51 -17.61
N VAL A 25 -8.13 6.20 -16.50
CA VAL A 25 -8.35 5.66 -15.15
C VAL A 25 -9.82 5.31 -14.91
N GLU A 26 -10.75 6.09 -15.46
CA GLU A 26 -12.20 5.83 -15.36
C GLU A 26 -12.67 4.55 -16.09
N GLN A 27 -11.79 3.91 -16.87
CA GLN A 27 -12.10 2.65 -17.57
C GLN A 27 -11.82 1.39 -16.73
N TYR A 28 -11.32 1.56 -15.50
CA TYR A 28 -10.95 0.46 -14.61
C TYR A 28 -11.71 0.58 -13.29
N ASP A 29 -12.20 -0.56 -12.78
CA ASP A 29 -12.82 -0.62 -11.45
C ASP A 29 -11.80 -0.37 -10.34
N VAL A 30 -10.56 -0.85 -10.53
CA VAL A 30 -9.46 -0.73 -9.57
C VAL A 30 -8.15 -0.48 -10.29
N VAL A 31 -7.39 0.51 -9.82
CA VAL A 31 -6.02 0.80 -10.27
C VAL A 31 -5.06 0.52 -9.11
N ILE A 32 -4.05 -0.32 -9.34
CA ILE A 32 -3.00 -0.61 -8.36
C ILE A 32 -1.72 0.10 -8.81
N VAL A 33 -1.15 0.91 -7.92
CA VAL A 33 0.10 1.64 -8.15
C VAL A 33 1.22 1.04 -7.31
N ASP A 34 2.17 0.36 -7.97
CA ASP A 34 3.37 -0.16 -7.30
C ASP A 34 4.43 0.95 -7.20
N CYS A 35 4.80 1.30 -5.98
CA CYS A 35 5.65 2.45 -5.70
C CYS A 35 7.05 2.03 -5.21
N PRO A 36 8.11 2.77 -5.55
CA PRO A 36 9.44 2.54 -5.00
C PRO A 36 9.47 2.76 -3.46
N PRO A 37 10.47 2.20 -2.75
CA PRO A 37 10.49 2.13 -1.28
C PRO A 37 10.84 3.45 -0.57
N ASN A 38 10.56 4.60 -1.21
CA ASN A 38 10.80 5.93 -0.66
C ASN A 38 9.64 6.87 -1.01
N LEU A 39 9.46 7.96 -0.27
CA LEU A 39 8.45 8.97 -0.57
C LEU A 39 8.98 10.08 -1.49
N GLY A 40 9.77 9.70 -2.50
CA GLY A 40 10.28 10.62 -3.52
C GLY A 40 9.20 11.00 -4.55
N LYS A 41 9.59 11.77 -5.58
CA LYS A 41 8.66 12.28 -6.59
C LYS A 41 7.88 11.19 -7.35
N ILE A 42 8.47 10.01 -7.54
CA ILE A 42 7.78 8.88 -8.20
C ILE A 42 6.62 8.39 -7.32
N THR A 43 6.88 8.11 -6.05
CA THR A 43 5.84 7.70 -5.09
C THR A 43 4.82 8.79 -4.85
N GLN A 44 5.22 10.07 -4.81
CA GLN A 44 4.28 11.19 -4.74
C GLN A 44 3.33 11.25 -5.95
N ASN A 45 3.84 10.96 -7.17
CA ASN A 45 2.97 10.84 -8.36
C ASN A 45 1.97 9.68 -8.22
N GLY A 46 2.41 8.55 -7.66
CA GLY A 46 1.53 7.43 -7.39
C GLY A 46 0.46 7.76 -6.35
N LEU A 47 0.86 8.37 -5.23
CA LEU A 47 -0.07 8.81 -4.18
C LEU A 47 -1.05 9.87 -4.68
N ARG A 48 -0.62 10.78 -5.56
CA ARG A 48 -1.47 11.82 -6.16
C ARG A 48 -2.67 11.26 -6.92
N MET A 49 -2.60 10.04 -7.44
CA MET A 49 -3.70 9.38 -8.15
C MET A 49 -4.48 8.39 -7.30
N SER A 50 -4.07 8.15 -6.05
CA SER A 50 -4.63 7.11 -5.20
C SER A 50 -5.70 7.64 -4.25
N GLN A 51 -6.80 6.91 -4.11
CA GLN A 51 -7.81 7.15 -3.06
C GLN A 51 -7.30 6.70 -1.67
N GLY A 52 -6.37 5.75 -1.65
CA GLY A 52 -5.77 5.26 -0.43
C GLY A 52 -4.54 4.41 -0.68
N PHE A 53 -3.90 3.95 0.39
CA PHE A 53 -2.69 3.14 0.32
C PHE A 53 -2.66 2.04 1.38
N ILE A 54 -1.92 0.98 1.08
CA ILE A 54 -1.62 -0.12 2.02
C ILE A 54 -0.14 -0.10 2.38
N ILE A 55 0.21 -0.59 3.58
CA ILE A 55 1.60 -0.73 4.01
C ILE A 55 1.93 -2.22 4.20
N PRO A 56 2.58 -2.88 3.22
CA PRO A 56 3.11 -4.22 3.41
C PRO A 56 4.26 -4.20 4.42
N THR A 57 4.23 -5.06 5.44
CA THR A 57 5.22 -5.04 6.53
C THR A 57 5.47 -6.45 7.06
N ILE A 58 6.75 -6.77 7.31
CA ILE A 58 7.12 -7.94 8.12
C ILE A 58 6.82 -7.58 9.59
N PRO A 59 6.15 -8.42 10.37
CA PRO A 59 5.85 -8.11 11.77
C PRO A 59 7.10 -8.30 12.65
N ASP A 60 8.12 -7.48 12.43
CA ASP A 60 9.34 -7.36 13.23
C ASP A 60 9.58 -5.89 13.63
N ILE A 61 10.51 -5.67 14.54
CA ILE A 61 10.76 -4.34 15.14
C ILE A 61 11.17 -3.32 14.08
N LEU A 62 12.11 -3.68 13.19
CA LEU A 62 12.69 -2.75 12.23
C LEU A 62 11.67 -2.35 11.15
N SER A 63 10.89 -3.33 10.67
CA SER A 63 9.92 -3.13 9.60
C SER A 63 8.69 -2.36 10.08
N THR A 64 8.33 -2.46 11.36
CA THR A 64 7.16 -1.78 11.93
C THR A 64 7.48 -0.39 12.48
N TYR A 65 8.72 -0.14 12.90
CA TYR A 65 9.14 1.13 13.51
C TYR A 65 8.85 2.37 12.64
N GLY A 66 8.90 2.21 11.31
CA GLY A 66 8.73 3.29 10.33
C GLY A 66 7.28 3.64 9.96
N ILE A 67 6.29 2.87 10.43
CA ILE A 67 4.89 3.01 10.01
C ILE A 67 4.33 4.40 10.33
N PRO A 68 4.44 4.94 11.57
CA PRO A 68 3.90 6.26 11.90
C PRO A 68 4.52 7.38 11.05
N GLN A 69 5.80 7.25 10.71
CA GLN A 69 6.52 8.23 9.91
C GLN A 69 6.05 8.19 8.45
N ILE A 70 5.76 7.00 7.90
CA ILE A 70 5.14 6.87 6.56
C ILE A 70 3.77 7.53 6.58
N VAL A 71 2.90 7.17 7.53
CA VAL A 71 1.54 7.73 7.65
C VAL A 71 1.57 9.24 7.79
N LYS A 72 2.44 9.77 8.67
CA LYS A 72 2.61 11.20 8.82
C LYS A 72 3.02 11.87 7.50
N ARG A 73 4.02 11.33 6.80
CA ARG A 73 4.51 11.95 5.57
C ARG A 73 3.48 11.91 4.43
N VAL A 74 2.72 10.82 4.31
CA VAL A 74 1.61 10.75 3.34
C VAL A 74 0.52 11.75 3.70
N ARG A 75 0.20 11.90 4.99
CA ARG A 75 -0.74 12.92 5.46
C ARG A 75 -0.24 14.35 5.18
N ASP A 76 1.02 14.66 5.47
CA ASP A 76 1.61 15.96 5.16
C ASP A 76 1.53 16.26 3.64
N PHE A 77 1.74 15.24 2.80
CA PHE A 77 1.60 15.34 1.34
C PHE A 77 0.13 15.51 0.89
N ALA A 78 -0.80 14.77 1.49
CA ALA A 78 -2.24 14.91 1.26
C ALA A 78 -2.73 16.34 1.58
N GLU A 79 -2.24 16.90 2.69
CA GLU A 79 -2.48 18.30 3.08
C GLU A 79 -1.88 19.28 2.05
N GLU A 80 -0.65 19.05 1.56
CA GLU A 80 0.01 19.87 0.52
C GLU A 80 -0.81 19.94 -0.77
N ILE A 81 -1.43 18.83 -1.18
CA ILE A 81 -2.22 18.76 -2.41
C ILE A 81 -3.71 19.05 -2.22
N ALA A 82 -4.15 19.23 -0.96
CA ALA A 82 -5.54 19.41 -0.56
C ALA A 82 -6.48 18.26 -1.02
N GLU A 83 -5.97 17.03 -0.99
CA GLU A 83 -6.74 15.83 -1.34
C GLU A 83 -6.49 14.73 -0.31
N PRO A 84 -7.54 14.06 0.21
CA PRO A 84 -7.36 13.00 1.19
C PRO A 84 -6.75 11.76 0.56
N ILE A 85 -5.80 11.15 1.26
CA ILE A 85 -5.20 9.86 0.88
C ILE A 85 -5.24 8.97 2.11
N GLU A 86 -6.20 8.05 2.13
CA GLU A 86 -6.51 7.27 3.33
C GLU A 86 -5.60 6.04 3.49
N PRO A 87 -5.05 5.78 4.69
CA PRO A 87 -4.35 4.54 4.95
C PRO A 87 -5.37 3.39 5.12
N LEU A 88 -5.50 2.55 4.10
CA LEU A 88 -6.44 1.42 4.09
C LEU A 88 -6.09 0.36 5.14
N GLY A 89 -4.79 0.17 5.40
CA GLY A 89 -4.30 -0.70 6.48
C GLY A 89 -2.89 -1.24 6.29
N ILE A 90 -2.42 -1.97 7.31
CA ILE A 90 -1.13 -2.66 7.33
C ILE A 90 -1.34 -4.12 6.89
N VAL A 91 -0.64 -4.53 5.84
CA VAL A 91 -0.65 -5.91 5.33
C VAL A 91 0.52 -6.68 5.92
N ILE A 92 0.23 -7.75 6.64
CA ILE A 92 1.26 -8.62 7.21
C ILE A 92 1.79 -9.57 6.14
N GLN A 93 3.09 -9.47 5.84
CA GLN A 93 3.77 -10.30 4.85
C GLN A 93 4.98 -11.04 5.44
N LYS A 94 5.45 -12.09 4.75
CA LYS A 94 6.48 -13.03 5.23
C LYS A 94 6.18 -13.56 6.63
N TYR A 95 4.92 -13.82 6.93
CA TYR A 95 4.51 -14.30 8.25
C TYR A 95 5.02 -15.72 8.53
N GLN A 96 5.60 -15.93 9.72
CA GLN A 96 6.07 -17.21 10.22
C GLN A 96 5.29 -17.55 11.50
N ALA A 97 4.47 -18.59 11.46
CA ALA A 97 3.53 -18.91 12.55
C ALA A 97 4.21 -19.35 13.84
N ASN A 98 5.42 -19.91 13.75
CA ASN A 98 6.24 -20.33 14.89
C ASN A 98 7.10 -19.20 15.47
N SER A 99 7.01 -17.98 14.94
CA SER A 99 7.76 -16.83 15.45
C SER A 99 6.95 -16.07 16.50
N ASN A 100 7.40 -16.16 17.75
CA ASN A 100 6.84 -15.37 18.85
C ASN A 100 6.97 -13.86 18.58
N VAL A 101 8.06 -13.43 17.92
CA VAL A 101 8.25 -12.03 17.50
C VAL A 101 7.11 -11.60 16.59
N HIS A 102 6.78 -12.39 15.57
CA HIS A 102 5.71 -12.05 14.64
C HIS A 102 4.34 -11.96 15.35
N GLY A 103 4.05 -12.91 16.24
CA GLY A 103 2.81 -12.89 17.03
C GLY A 103 2.70 -11.64 17.92
N ASN A 104 3.77 -11.32 18.65
CA ASN A 104 3.81 -10.18 19.56
C ASN A 104 3.72 -8.85 18.81
N MET A 105 4.44 -8.70 17.69
CA MET A 105 4.42 -7.47 16.90
C MET A 105 3.04 -7.22 16.28
N ILE A 106 2.33 -8.25 15.80
CA ILE A 106 0.96 -8.07 15.30
C ILE A 106 0.03 -7.59 16.42
N LYS A 107 0.14 -8.15 17.63
CA LYS A 107 -0.63 -7.69 18.79
C LYS A 107 -0.33 -6.22 19.11
N GLN A 108 0.95 -5.85 19.11
CA GLN A 108 1.37 -4.47 19.35
C GLN A 108 0.84 -3.51 18.28
N LEU A 109 0.88 -3.89 17.00
CA LEU A 109 0.33 -3.07 15.92
C LEU A 109 -1.17 -2.80 16.11
N LYS A 110 -1.95 -3.82 16.50
CA LYS A 110 -3.37 -3.65 16.81
C LYS A 110 -3.59 -2.74 18.02
N GLN A 111 -2.82 -2.94 19.10
CA GLN A 111 -2.88 -2.06 20.29
C GLN A 111 -2.51 -0.61 19.98
N ASN A 112 -1.51 -0.39 19.14
CA ASN A 112 -1.13 0.95 18.69
C ASN A 112 -2.24 1.60 17.86
N HIS A 113 -2.92 0.84 17.00
CA HIS A 113 -4.09 1.32 16.27
C HIS A 113 -5.23 1.71 17.22
N ASP A 114 -5.53 0.90 18.23
CA ASP A 114 -6.58 1.20 19.21
C ASP A 114 -6.26 2.48 20.02
N ALA A 115 -4.98 2.70 20.33
CA ALA A 115 -4.54 3.86 21.10
C ALA A 115 -4.39 5.15 20.27
N GLU A 116 -3.84 5.04 19.05
CA GLU A 116 -3.51 6.17 18.17
C GLU A 116 -3.89 5.88 16.70
N PRO A 117 -5.18 5.75 16.37
CA PRO A 117 -5.64 5.32 15.05
C PRO A 117 -5.26 6.29 13.93
N ARG A 118 -4.96 7.55 14.25
CA ARG A 118 -4.49 8.57 13.29
C ARG A 118 -3.07 8.31 12.77
N ASN A 119 -2.22 7.65 13.57
CA ASN A 119 -0.82 7.38 13.22
C ASN A 119 -0.58 5.91 12.88
N TRP A 120 -1.47 5.02 13.36
CA TRP A 120 -1.39 3.59 13.17
C TRP A 120 -2.63 3.11 12.43
N PRO A 121 -2.51 2.69 11.16
CA PRO A 121 -3.63 2.17 10.39
C PRO A 121 -4.12 0.83 10.95
N PRO A 122 -5.35 0.41 10.63
CA PRO A 122 -5.83 -0.91 11.00
C PRO A 122 -4.96 -2.00 10.37
N VAL A 123 -4.80 -3.12 11.06
CA VAL A 123 -4.06 -4.28 10.54
C VAL A 123 -5.05 -5.19 9.81
N PHE A 124 -4.75 -5.57 8.57
CA PHE A 124 -5.53 -6.58 7.85
C PHE A 124 -5.47 -7.92 8.58
N GLU A 125 -6.58 -8.67 8.56
CA GLU A 125 -6.64 -9.95 9.28
C GLU A 125 -5.87 -11.04 8.53
N THR A 126 -5.94 -11.01 7.20
CA THR A 126 -5.20 -11.93 6.35
C THR A 126 -3.68 -11.69 6.45
N ARG A 127 -2.94 -12.78 6.63
CA ARG A 127 -1.47 -12.80 6.69
C ARG A 127 -0.91 -13.56 5.51
N ILE A 128 0.02 -12.95 4.79
CA ILE A 128 0.74 -13.62 3.70
C ILE A 128 1.92 -14.40 4.32
N PRO A 129 1.93 -15.75 4.23
CA PRO A 129 2.98 -16.54 4.84
C PRO A 129 4.31 -16.37 4.10
N GLN A 130 5.42 -16.62 4.79
CA GLN A 130 6.71 -16.80 4.11
C GLN A 130 6.69 -18.10 3.30
N ALA A 131 6.93 -18.02 1.99
CA ALA A 131 6.95 -19.18 1.11
C ALA A 131 7.97 -19.01 -0.03
N ASN A 132 8.69 -20.09 -0.37
CA ASN A 132 9.66 -20.09 -1.47
C ASN A 132 9.00 -19.78 -2.82
N GLN A 133 7.77 -20.25 -3.03
CA GLN A 133 6.98 -19.94 -4.24
C GLN A 133 6.76 -18.43 -4.41
N ILE A 134 6.57 -17.69 -3.31
CA ILE A 134 6.44 -16.23 -3.36
C ILE A 134 7.75 -15.57 -3.79
N ALA A 135 8.88 -16.03 -3.24
CA ALA A 135 10.19 -15.52 -3.61
C ALA A 135 10.54 -15.81 -5.08
N ALA A 136 10.20 -17.01 -5.56
CA ALA A 136 10.41 -17.42 -6.94
C ALA A 136 9.49 -16.70 -7.93
N ALA A 137 8.36 -16.13 -7.48
CA ALA A 137 7.43 -15.42 -8.36
C ALA A 137 7.98 -14.10 -8.95
N GLY A 138 9.19 -13.68 -8.55
CA GLY A 138 9.93 -12.62 -9.23
C GLY A 138 10.56 -13.08 -10.56
N GLU A 139 10.71 -14.39 -10.76
CA GLU A 139 11.06 -14.95 -12.07
C GLU A 139 9.85 -14.79 -12.99
N HIS A 140 10.05 -14.14 -14.14
CA HIS A 140 8.97 -13.73 -15.02
C HIS A 140 8.25 -14.96 -15.61
N ALA A 141 7.08 -15.28 -15.07
CA ALA A 141 6.23 -16.37 -15.54
C ALA A 141 4.84 -15.83 -15.91
N ASN A 142 4.36 -16.22 -17.09
CA ASN A 142 3.07 -15.79 -17.61
C ASN A 142 1.93 -16.55 -16.90
N HIS A 143 1.32 -15.90 -15.91
CA HIS A 143 0.10 -16.37 -15.25
C HIS A 143 -1.02 -15.35 -15.45
N SER A 144 -2.20 -15.79 -15.90
CA SER A 144 -3.36 -14.93 -16.13
C SER A 144 -4.34 -14.92 -14.95
N THR A 145 -4.18 -15.81 -13.96
CA THR A 145 -5.06 -15.88 -12.78
C THR A 145 -4.28 -16.20 -11.51
N LEU A 146 -4.81 -15.80 -10.34
CA LEU A 146 -4.27 -16.19 -9.04
C LEU A 146 -4.18 -17.71 -8.88
N LYS A 147 -5.15 -18.47 -9.42
CA LYS A 147 -5.17 -19.93 -9.34
C LYS A 147 -4.07 -20.57 -10.19
N GLN A 148 -3.77 -20.00 -11.36
CA GLN A 148 -2.62 -20.45 -12.17
C GLN A 148 -1.30 -20.15 -11.47
N LYS A 149 -1.22 -19.02 -10.74
CA LYS A 149 0.02 -18.60 -10.05
C LYS A 149 0.27 -19.37 -8.75
N TRP A 150 -0.77 -19.57 -7.93
CA TRP A 150 -0.65 -20.09 -6.55
C TRP A 150 -1.32 -21.44 -6.33
N GLY A 151 -1.86 -22.06 -7.38
CA GLY A 151 -2.68 -23.27 -7.29
C GLY A 151 -3.99 -23.00 -6.55
N SER A 152 -4.46 -24.01 -5.81
CA SER A 152 -5.66 -23.93 -4.97
C SER A 152 -5.35 -24.15 -3.49
N GLY A 153 -4.10 -23.92 -3.09
CA GLY A 153 -3.65 -24.13 -1.72
C GLY A 153 -3.69 -22.86 -0.87
N ARG A 154 -3.02 -22.93 0.27
CA ARG A 154 -2.95 -21.85 1.27
C ARG A 154 -2.56 -20.49 0.69
N LEU A 155 -1.64 -20.42 -0.28
CA LEU A 155 -1.23 -19.16 -0.88
C LEU A 155 -2.35 -18.51 -1.69
N TYR A 156 -3.08 -19.30 -2.48
CA TYR A 156 -4.26 -18.81 -3.19
C TYR A 156 -5.30 -18.25 -2.23
N GLU A 157 -5.60 -18.96 -1.14
CA GLU A 157 -6.53 -18.49 -0.11
C GLU A 157 -6.06 -17.20 0.55
N SER A 158 -4.78 -17.11 0.93
CA SER A 158 -4.20 -15.89 1.51
C SER A 158 -4.30 -14.69 0.58
N PHE A 159 -3.94 -14.81 -0.70
CA PHE A 159 -4.09 -13.69 -1.64
C PHE A 159 -5.56 -13.36 -1.91
N SER A 160 -6.42 -14.37 -2.08
CA SER A 160 -7.85 -14.18 -2.33
C SER A 160 -8.58 -13.48 -1.18
N ASN A 161 -8.28 -13.87 0.07
CA ASN A 161 -8.88 -13.24 1.24
C ASN A 161 -8.38 -11.81 1.43
N LEU A 162 -7.08 -11.56 1.22
CA LEU A 162 -6.54 -10.20 1.26
C LEU A 162 -7.20 -9.32 0.19
N THR A 163 -7.38 -9.83 -1.04
CA THR A 163 -8.11 -9.10 -2.09
C THR A 163 -9.52 -8.72 -1.65
N LYS A 164 -10.27 -9.64 -1.04
CA LYS A 164 -11.62 -9.36 -0.52
C LYS A 164 -11.61 -8.29 0.58
N GLU A 165 -10.65 -8.35 1.50
CA GLU A 165 -10.52 -7.34 2.57
C GLU A 165 -10.21 -5.94 1.99
N ILE A 166 -9.36 -5.86 0.97
CA ILE A 166 -9.04 -4.59 0.30
C ILE A 166 -10.25 -4.05 -0.46
N LEU A 167 -10.96 -4.88 -1.23
CA LEU A 167 -12.15 -4.45 -1.97
C LEU A 167 -13.25 -3.93 -1.03
N ALA A 168 -13.48 -4.64 0.08
CA ALA A 168 -14.43 -4.18 1.10
C ALA A 168 -14.06 -2.81 1.69
N LYS A 169 -12.76 -2.50 1.82
CA LYS A 169 -12.29 -1.16 2.25
C LYS A 169 -12.45 -0.08 1.19
N LEU A 170 -12.39 -0.45 -0.09
CA LEU A 170 -12.59 0.45 -1.22
C LEU A 170 -14.08 0.71 -1.53
N GLY A 171 -14.99 -0.07 -0.93
CA GLY A 171 -16.43 0.03 -1.21
C GLY A 171 -16.83 -0.61 -2.54
N ALA A 172 -16.02 -1.55 -3.04
CA ALA A 172 -16.21 -2.29 -4.28
C ALA A 172 -16.67 -3.74 -4.05
#